data_AF-A0A8S0UDH3-F1
#
_entry.id   AF-A0A8S0UDH3-F1
#
_cell.length_a   1.000
_cell.length_b   1.000
_cell.length_c   1.000
_cell.angle_alpha   90.00
_cell.angle_beta   90.00
_cell.angle_gamma   90.00
#
_symmetry.space_group_name_H-M   'P 1'
#
loop_
_entity.id
_entity.type
_entity.pdbx_description
1 polymer ?
#
loop_
_entity_poly.entity_id
_entity_poly.type
_entity_poly.pdbx_seq_one_letter_code
_entity_poly.pdbx_strand_id
1 'polypeptide(L)'
;MDASVASSAHGNIDEQISQLMECKPLSEQDVRLVCEKAKEILIEESNVQPVKSPVTICGDIHGQFHDLAELFRIAGKVYAYLPSS
;
A
#
# COMPACT_ATOMS: atom_id res chain seq x y z
N MET A 1 -17.16 -3.79 27.57
CA MET A 1 -17.24 -2.32 27.53
C MET A 1 -15.78 -1.90 27.43
N ASP A 2 -15.14 -1.70 26.29
CA ASP A 2 -15.50 -1.16 24.97
C ASP A 2 -14.36 -1.62 24.00
N ALA A 3 -14.42 -1.62 22.67
CA ALA A 3 -15.39 -1.16 21.69
C ALA A 3 -15.27 -2.03 20.44
N SER A 4 -16.43 -2.41 19.93
CA SER A 4 -16.70 -2.88 18.57
C SER A 4 -16.57 -1.74 17.55
N VAL A 5 -15.54 -1.73 16.68
CA VAL A 5 -15.47 -0.99 15.40
C VAL A 5 -14.31 -1.62 14.58
N ALA A 6 -14.38 -2.14 13.37
CA ALA A 6 -15.42 -2.37 12.39
C ALA A 6 -14.99 -3.58 11.52
N SER A 7 -15.74 -4.69 11.60
CA SER A 7 -15.77 -5.68 10.52
C SER A 7 -16.78 -5.16 9.50
N SER A 8 -16.31 -4.79 8.29
CA SER A 8 -17.03 -4.66 7.00
C SER A 8 -16.59 -3.40 6.22
N ALA A 9 -15.78 -3.59 5.17
CA ALA A 9 -15.68 -2.77 3.92
C ALA A 9 -14.31 -2.87 3.23
N HIS A 10 -13.30 -3.48 3.85
CA HIS A 10 -12.01 -3.76 3.22
C HIS A 10 -12.14 -4.94 2.26
N GLY A 11 -12.86 -4.75 1.14
CA GLY A 11 -12.92 -5.72 0.05
C GLY A 11 -11.51 -6.13 -0.31
N ASN A 12 -11.14 -7.33 0.12
CA ASN A 12 -10.02 -8.16 -0.30
C ASN A 12 -8.67 -7.50 -0.63
N ILE A 13 -8.31 -6.38 -0.01
CA ILE A 13 -7.07 -5.64 -0.33
C ILE A 13 -5.84 -6.53 -0.16
N ASP A 14 -5.80 -7.36 0.89
CA ASP A 14 -4.69 -8.29 1.11
C ASP A 14 -4.58 -9.38 0.03
N GLU A 15 -5.71 -9.87 -0.48
CA GLU A 15 -5.71 -10.83 -1.60
C GLU A 15 -5.34 -10.13 -2.91
N GLN A 16 -5.82 -8.90 -3.13
CA GLN A 16 -5.46 -8.09 -4.29
C GLN A 16 -3.94 -7.79 -4.29
N ILE A 17 -3.36 -7.45 -3.14
CA ILE A 17 -1.92 -7.29 -2.97
C ILE A 17 -1.21 -8.62 -3.27
N SER A 18 -1.69 -9.73 -2.73
CA SER A 18 -1.08 -11.04 -2.98
C SER A 18 -1.11 -11.42 -4.46
N GLN A 19 -2.22 -11.17 -5.15
CA GLN A 19 -2.36 -11.38 -6.60
C GLN A 19 -1.38 -10.50 -7.39
N LEU A 20 -1.27 -9.21 -7.04
CA LEU A 20 -0.33 -8.29 -7.68
C LEU A 20 1.13 -8.69 -7.44
N MET A 21 1.48 -9.16 -6.23
CA MET A 21 2.82 -9.66 -5.92
C MET A 21 3.19 -10.93 -6.70
N GLU A 22 2.19 -11.71 -7.13
CA GLU A 22 2.36 -12.84 -8.05
C GLU A 22 2.34 -12.43 -9.53
N CYS A 23 2.37 -11.13 -9.84
CA CYS A 23 2.22 -10.58 -11.19
C CYS A 23 0.90 -10.96 -11.88
N LYS A 24 -0.17 -11.19 -11.11
CA LYS A 24 -1.51 -11.44 -11.64
C LYS A 24 -2.31 -10.14 -11.72
N PRO A 25 -2.87 -9.79 -12.89
CA PRO A 25 -3.66 -8.58 -13.03
C PRO A 25 -4.98 -8.68 -12.26
N LEU A 26 -5.39 -7.59 -11.63
CA LEU A 26 -6.70 -7.45 -11.00
C LEU A 26 -7.78 -7.20 -12.06
N SER A 27 -9.04 -7.48 -11.73
CA SER A 27 -10.17 -7.13 -12.59
C SER A 27 -10.35 -5.60 -12.67
N GLU A 28 -10.94 -5.09 -13.74
CA GLU A 28 -11.20 -3.65 -13.88
C GLU A 28 -12.07 -3.11 -12.72
N GLN A 29 -13.00 -3.94 -12.23
CA GLN A 29 -13.87 -3.59 -11.10
C GLN A 29 -13.06 -3.45 -9.81
N ASP A 30 -12.13 -4.37 -9.56
CA ASP A 30 -11.24 -4.33 -8.40
C ASP A 30 -10.30 -3.13 -8.45
N VAL A 31 -9.69 -2.86 -9.62
CA VAL A 31 -8.83 -1.69 -9.82
C VAL A 31 -9.61 -0.40 -9.54
N ARG A 32 -10.84 -0.28 -10.08
CA ARG A 32 -11.70 0.89 -9.84
C ARG A 32 -11.99 1.06 -8.34
N LEU A 33 -12.32 -0.03 -7.65
CA LEU A 33 -12.61 0.01 -6.22
C LEU A 33 -11.40 0.46 -5.40
N VAL A 34 -10.21 -0.06 -5.70
CA VAL A 34 -8.95 0.34 -5.04
C VAL A 34 -8.65 1.82 -5.30
N CYS A 35 -8.80 2.29 -6.54
CA CYS A 35 -8.57 3.68 -6.90
C CYS A 35 -9.54 4.65 -6.20
N GLU A 36 -10.84 4.33 -6.12
CA GLU A 36 -11.82 5.17 -5.42
C GLU A 36 -11.50 5.26 -3.93
N LYS A 37 -11.12 4.15 -3.29
CA LYS A 37 -10.68 4.15 -1.88
C LYS A 37 -9.41 4.97 -1.67
N ALA A 38 -8.41 4.81 -2.54
CA ALA A 38 -7.19 5.59 -2.44
C ALA A 38 -7.47 7.09 -2.61
N LYS A 39 -8.38 7.44 -3.50
CA LYS A 39 -8.81 8.82 -3.75
C LYS A 39 -9.49 9.44 -2.53
N GLU A 40 -10.38 8.71 -1.84
CA GLU A 40 -11.00 9.20 -0.60
C GLU A 40 -9.95 9.60 0.44
N ILE A 41 -8.93 8.76 0.62
CA ILE A 41 -7.82 9.02 1.56
C ILE A 41 -6.99 10.23 1.09
N LEU A 42 -6.56 10.22 -0.18
CA LEU A 42 -5.70 11.27 -0.74
C LEU A 42 -6.35 12.66 -0.75
N ILE A 43 -7.68 12.75 -0.82
CA ILE A 43 -8.42 14.03 -0.77
C ILE A 43 -8.35 14.66 0.62
N GLU A 44 -8.28 13.86 1.68
CA GLU A 44 -8.19 14.33 3.05
C GLU A 44 -6.76 14.72 3.47
N GLU A 45 -5.75 14.30 2.69
CA GLU A 45 -4.35 14.61 2.96
C GLU A 45 -3.99 16.08 2.63
N SER A 46 -3.08 16.64 3.42
CA SER A 46 -2.55 17.98 3.18
C SER A 46 -1.50 17.97 2.08
N ASN A 47 -1.36 19.09 1.34
CA ASN A 47 -0.33 19.25 0.31
C ASN A 47 1.11 19.00 0.81
N VAL A 48 1.34 19.12 2.12
CA VAL A 48 2.62 18.81 2.77
C VAL A 48 2.36 17.81 3.88
N GLN A 49 2.77 16.57 3.65
CA GLN A 49 2.63 15.50 4.64
C GLN A 49 3.93 15.31 5.43
N PRO A 50 3.90 15.45 6.78
CA PRO A 50 5.07 15.17 7.59
C PRO A 50 5.33 13.65 7.65
N VAL A 51 6.50 13.21 7.19
CA VAL A 51 6.95 11.81 7.25
C VAL A 51 7.96 11.60 8.37
N LYS A 52 7.82 10.50 9.13
CA LYS A 52 8.74 10.13 10.22
C LYS A 52 9.69 9.02 9.76
N SER A 53 10.97 9.13 10.06
CA SER A 53 11.96 8.09 9.74
C SER A 53 11.75 6.81 10.59
N PRO A 54 12.14 5.63 10.07
CA PRO A 54 12.71 5.35 8.75
C PRO A 54 11.64 5.22 7.65
N VAL A 55 11.89 5.82 6.48
CA VAL A 55 11.02 5.71 5.29
C VAL A 55 11.84 5.38 4.05
N THR A 56 11.25 4.65 3.12
CA THR A 56 11.84 4.42 1.79
C THR A 56 11.19 5.36 0.80
N ILE A 57 12.00 6.27 0.22
CA ILE A 57 11.56 7.19 -0.82
C ILE A 57 11.82 6.54 -2.17
N CYS A 58 10.78 6.43 -2.98
CA CYS A 58 10.84 5.83 -4.32
C CYS A 58 10.61 6.94 -5.35
N GLY A 59 11.38 6.92 -6.44
CA GLY A 59 11.20 7.84 -7.57
C GLY A 59 10.13 7.34 -8.55
N ASP A 60 10.18 7.85 -9.78
CA ASP A 60 9.20 7.52 -10.82
C ASP A 60 9.25 6.03 -11.22
N ILE A 61 8.07 5.42 -11.33
CA ILE A 61 7.91 4.00 -11.70
C ILE A 61 7.72 3.81 -13.22
N HIS A 62 7.25 4.83 -13.94
CA HIS A 62 7.06 4.82 -15.41
C HIS A 62 6.35 3.58 -15.99
N GLY A 63 5.42 2.96 -15.26
CA GLY A 63 4.67 1.78 -15.72
C GLY A 63 5.48 0.47 -15.69
N GLN A 64 6.66 0.48 -15.08
CA GLN A 64 7.48 -0.72 -14.89
C GLN A 64 6.98 -1.52 -13.69
N PHE A 65 5.91 -2.28 -13.87
CA PHE A 65 5.30 -3.06 -12.80
C PHE A 65 6.26 -4.07 -12.15
N HIS A 66 7.17 -4.66 -12.93
CA HIS A 66 8.19 -5.58 -12.41
C HIS A 66 9.17 -4.89 -11.46
N ASP A 67 9.60 -3.66 -11.79
CA ASP A 67 10.47 -2.87 -10.91
C ASP A 67 9.72 -2.43 -9.65
N LEU A 68 8.42 -2.14 -9.75
CA LEU A 68 7.57 -1.87 -8.59
C LEU A 68 7.43 -3.09 -7.66
N ALA A 69 7.19 -4.29 -8.22
CA ALA A 69 7.09 -5.52 -7.44
C ALA A 69 8.43 -5.86 -6.75
N GLU A 70 9.54 -5.66 -7.46
CA GLU A 70 10.89 -5.82 -6.89
C GLU A 70 11.17 -4.77 -5.82
N LEU A 71 10.74 -3.52 -6.05
CA LEU A 71 10.83 -2.46 -5.06
C LEU A 71 10.07 -2.85 -3.80
N PHE A 72 8.85 -3.37 -3.89
CA PHE A 72 8.14 -3.86 -2.71
C PHE A 72 8.86 -5.03 -2.03
N ARG A 73 9.47 -5.94 -2.80
CA ARG A 73 10.26 -7.06 -2.26
C ARG A 73 11.51 -6.60 -1.50
N ILE A 74 12.18 -5.55 -1.98
CA ILE A 74 13.40 -4.99 -1.38
C ILE A 74 13.07 -3.99 -0.25
N ALA A 75 12.08 -3.12 -0.47
CA ALA A 75 11.66 -2.07 0.46
C ALA A 75 10.74 -2.57 1.58
N GLY A 76 10.16 -3.78 1.48
CA GLY A 76 9.53 -4.40 2.64
C GLY A 76 8.83 -5.76 2.46
N LYS A 77 9.35 -6.77 3.19
CA LYS A 77 8.72 -7.14 4.47
C LYS A 77 9.74 -6.88 5.57
N VAL A 78 9.53 -5.81 6.35
CA VAL A 78 10.18 -5.54 7.64
C VAL A 78 11.60 -4.94 7.60
N TYR A 79 11.70 -3.61 7.64
CA TYR A 79 12.78 -2.93 8.41
C TYR A 79 12.43 -3.02 9.91
N ALA A 80 12.45 -4.22 10.49
CA ALA A 80 12.61 -4.39 11.93
C ALA A 80 14.07 -4.77 12.16
N TYR A 81 14.62 -4.25 13.25
CA TYR A 81 16.02 -4.32 13.70
C TYR A 81 16.95 -3.26 13.13
N LEU A 82 16.84 -2.05 13.67
CA LEU A 82 18.05 -1.44 14.21
C LEU A 82 18.20 -1.91 15.67
N PRO A 83 19.32 -2.52 16.06
CA PRO A 83 19.57 -2.84 17.47
C PRO A 83 19.71 -1.51 18.23
N SER A 84 18.89 -1.33 19.26
CA SER A 84 19.11 -0.30 20.27
C SER A 84 20.40 -0.67 21.04
N SER A 85 21.45 0.12 20.89
CA SER A 85 22.44 0.28 21.95
C SER A 85 21.92 1.26 22.99
#